data_AF-A0A4R4RN00-F1
#
_entry.id   AF-A0A4R4RN00-F1
#
_cell.length_a   1.000
_cell.length_b   1.000
_cell.length_c   1.000
_cell.angle_alpha   90.00
_cell.angle_beta   90.00
_cell.angle_gamma   90.00
#
_symmetry.space_group_name_H-M   'P 1'
#
loop_
_entity.id
_entity.type
_entity.pdbx_description
1 polymer ?
#
loop_
_entity_poly.entity_id
_entity_poly.type
_entity_poly.pdbx_seq_one_letter_code
_entity_poly.pdbx_strand_id
1 'polypeptide(L)'
;MRGLDELDRVDWQRLDHAYGDAGDVPDLLRSLHDEDAVGELVAALCHQGVRFSASAAAVPYLAGIALDTGEVPPLMLLGFLAIGDDDAYAFPRPPEADGAMDPDAVAAYQAVRAEVPALLPLLAHADLRTAATAAWLVSWFPALAAQTLPAVRASRPTTTVTIARGLLGDRTVGPGGWAEAVAALCAGDTDWAVDAVLAAARRLGESDLVDEDLPYLGGDVAGVLASALRLLPPERRSEAIATVRILADRAKPPFATRLRTMRDAMMAG
;
A
#
# COMPACT_ATOMS: atom_id res chain seq x y z
N MET A 1 1.74 -17.61 -10.50
CA MET A 1 0.27 -17.67 -10.47
C MET A 1 -0.15 -19.13 -10.59
N ARG A 2 -1.24 -19.52 -9.93
CA ARG A 2 -1.84 -20.86 -9.99
C ARG A 2 -3.36 -20.77 -10.05
N GLY A 3 -3.98 -21.76 -10.69
CA GLY A 3 -5.44 -21.91 -10.71
C GLY A 3 -5.99 -22.51 -9.42
N LEU A 4 -7.27 -22.30 -9.14
CA LEU A 4 -7.96 -22.87 -7.97
C LEU A 4 -8.02 -24.41 -7.99
N ASP A 5 -7.86 -25.04 -9.15
CA ASP A 5 -7.75 -26.48 -9.33
C ASP A 5 -6.46 -27.06 -8.73
N GLU A 6 -5.48 -26.22 -8.40
CA GLU A 6 -4.21 -26.63 -7.80
C GLU A 6 -4.19 -26.53 -6.27
N LEU A 7 -5.28 -26.07 -5.62
CA LEU A 7 -5.33 -25.83 -4.17
C LEU A 7 -4.94 -27.06 -3.34
N ASP A 8 -5.30 -28.26 -3.79
CA ASP A 8 -5.04 -29.53 -3.09
C ASP A 8 -3.55 -29.93 -3.10
N ARG A 9 -2.69 -29.18 -3.81
CA ARG A 9 -1.23 -29.37 -3.79
C ARG A 9 -0.57 -28.80 -2.54
N VAL A 10 -1.28 -27.96 -1.79
CA VAL A 10 -0.80 -27.37 -0.54
C VAL A 10 -1.42 -28.14 0.61
N ASP A 11 -0.60 -28.59 1.55
CA ASP A 11 -1.08 -29.20 2.79
C ASP A 11 -1.48 -28.10 3.78
N TRP A 12 -2.67 -27.52 3.55
CA TRP A 12 -3.19 -26.37 4.28
C TRP A 12 -3.28 -26.61 5.80
N GLN A 13 -3.54 -27.85 6.22
CA GLN A 13 -3.62 -28.23 7.63
C GLN A 13 -2.29 -28.15 8.39
N ARG A 14 -1.18 -27.98 7.65
CA ARG A 14 0.16 -27.76 8.22
C ARG A 14 0.55 -26.29 8.26
N LEU A 15 -0.30 -25.40 7.74
CA LEU A 15 -0.12 -23.97 7.76
C LEU A 15 -1.06 -23.36 8.79
N ASP A 16 -0.67 -22.19 9.29
CA ASP A 16 -1.44 -21.44 10.27
C ASP A 16 -1.93 -20.12 9.65
N HIS A 17 -3.06 -19.65 10.16
CA HIS A 17 -3.56 -18.28 10.00
C HIS A 17 -3.97 -17.73 11.37
N ALA A 18 -4.61 -16.56 11.42
CA ALA A 18 -4.92 -15.86 12.67
C ALA A 18 -5.76 -16.63 13.72
N TYR A 19 -6.49 -17.66 13.32
CA TYR A 19 -7.43 -18.39 14.19
C TYR A 19 -7.11 -19.88 14.33
N GLY A 20 -5.97 -20.34 13.82
CA GLY A 20 -5.54 -21.74 13.91
C GLY A 20 -5.01 -22.27 12.58
N ASP A 21 -5.28 -23.56 12.33
CA ASP A 21 -4.88 -24.24 11.09
C ASP A 21 -5.65 -23.70 9.88
N ALA A 22 -5.00 -23.69 8.71
CA ALA A 22 -5.53 -23.07 7.50
C ALA A 22 -6.34 -23.97 6.55
N GLY A 23 -6.88 -25.08 7.05
CA GLY A 23 -7.67 -26.03 6.28
C GLY A 23 -8.96 -25.47 5.66
N ASP A 24 -9.45 -24.33 6.14
CA ASP A 24 -10.61 -23.59 5.64
C ASP A 24 -10.28 -22.59 4.50
N VAL A 25 -9.01 -22.14 4.39
CA VAL A 25 -8.55 -21.17 3.37
C VAL A 25 -8.90 -21.58 1.93
N PRO A 26 -8.80 -22.84 1.49
CA PRO A 26 -9.22 -23.25 0.16
C PRO A 26 -10.67 -22.91 -0.18
N ASP A 27 -11.59 -23.07 0.78
CA ASP A 27 -13.02 -22.83 0.56
C ASP A 27 -13.32 -21.32 0.57
N LEU A 28 -12.61 -20.56 1.40
CA LEU A 28 -12.65 -19.10 1.36
C LEU A 28 -12.15 -18.55 0.01
N LEU A 29 -11.04 -19.09 -0.53
CA LEU A 29 -10.52 -18.70 -1.84
C LEU A 29 -11.50 -19.01 -2.98
N ARG A 30 -12.20 -20.14 -2.92
CA ARG A 30 -13.26 -20.49 -3.90
C ARG A 30 -14.49 -19.58 -3.79
N SER A 31 -14.72 -19.00 -2.62
CA SER A 31 -15.89 -18.18 -2.30
C SER A 31 -15.62 -16.68 -2.37
N LEU A 32 -14.47 -16.25 -2.92
CA LEU A 32 -14.05 -14.83 -2.98
C LEU A 32 -14.99 -13.86 -3.72
N HIS A 33 -16.02 -14.36 -4.38
CA HIS A 33 -17.09 -13.55 -4.96
C HIS A 33 -18.12 -13.08 -3.92
N ASP A 34 -18.12 -13.67 -2.72
CA ASP A 34 -18.94 -13.31 -1.58
C ASP A 34 -18.18 -12.31 -0.69
N GLU A 35 -18.80 -11.18 -0.36
CA GLU A 35 -18.20 -10.13 0.48
C GLU A 35 -17.85 -10.64 1.89
N ASP A 36 -18.66 -11.54 2.46
CA ASP A 36 -18.40 -12.12 3.77
C ASP A 36 -17.14 -13.00 3.72
N ALA A 37 -16.97 -13.79 2.65
CA ALA A 37 -15.79 -14.62 2.44
C ALA A 37 -14.52 -13.79 2.22
N VAL A 38 -14.62 -12.64 1.54
CA VAL A 38 -13.50 -11.68 1.42
C VAL A 38 -13.08 -11.19 2.81
N GLY A 39 -14.04 -10.77 3.63
CA GLY A 39 -13.77 -10.27 4.98
C GLY A 39 -13.12 -11.33 5.87
N GLU A 40 -13.64 -12.55 5.84
CA GLU A 40 -13.11 -13.70 6.60
C GLU A 40 -11.70 -14.07 6.14
N LEU A 41 -11.45 -14.12 4.83
CA LEU A 41 -10.12 -14.43 4.29
C LEU A 41 -9.08 -13.36 4.65
N VAL A 42 -9.45 -12.08 4.57
CA VAL A 42 -8.60 -10.98 5.03
C VAL A 42 -8.27 -11.15 6.51
N ALA A 43 -9.29 -11.39 7.34
CA ALA A 43 -9.13 -11.54 8.78
C ALA A 43 -8.27 -12.77 9.16
N ALA A 44 -8.35 -13.86 8.38
CA ALA A 44 -7.54 -15.04 8.56
C ALA A 44 -6.08 -14.79 8.15
N LEU A 45 -5.84 -14.32 6.91
CA LEU A 45 -4.51 -14.23 6.32
C LEU A 45 -3.72 -12.97 6.66
N CYS A 46 -4.39 -11.90 7.12
CA CYS A 46 -3.76 -10.65 7.50
C CYS A 46 -4.49 -9.99 8.68
N HIS A 47 -4.26 -10.48 9.88
CA HIS A 47 -4.95 -9.98 11.07
C HIS A 47 -4.18 -8.83 11.73
N GLN A 48 -4.71 -7.61 11.67
CA GLN A 48 -4.08 -6.41 12.24
C GLN A 48 -2.63 -6.26 11.77
N GLY A 49 -2.47 -6.37 10.45
CA GLY A 49 -1.19 -6.35 9.78
C GLY A 49 -0.30 -7.57 10.01
N VAL A 50 -0.66 -8.58 10.82
CA VAL A 50 0.14 -9.80 11.03
C VAL A 50 -0.13 -10.81 9.91
N ARG A 51 0.95 -11.39 9.37
CA ARG A 51 0.94 -12.38 8.30
C ARG A 51 1.35 -13.72 8.90
N PHE A 52 0.94 -14.80 8.26
CA PHE A 52 1.11 -16.16 8.74
C PHE A 52 1.62 -17.06 7.61
N SER A 53 2.01 -18.29 7.92
CA SER A 53 2.48 -19.25 6.91
C SER A 53 1.46 -19.49 5.78
N ALA A 54 0.16 -19.44 6.06
CA ALA A 54 -0.90 -19.52 5.04
C ALA A 54 -0.94 -18.30 4.10
N SER A 55 -0.50 -17.13 4.56
CA SER A 55 -0.51 -15.88 3.77
C SER A 55 0.33 -16.04 2.50
N ALA A 56 1.58 -16.50 2.63
CA ALA A 56 2.46 -16.73 1.48
C ALA A 56 1.91 -17.82 0.55
N ALA A 57 1.29 -18.86 1.09
CA ALA A 57 0.73 -19.96 0.32
C ALA A 57 -0.49 -19.55 -0.52
N ALA A 58 -1.29 -18.58 -0.06
CA ALA A 58 -2.48 -18.10 -0.78
C ALA A 58 -2.15 -17.20 -1.98
N VAL A 59 -0.99 -16.54 -1.97
CA VAL A 59 -0.61 -15.51 -2.97
C VAL A 59 -0.72 -15.99 -4.43
N PRO A 60 -0.19 -17.15 -4.84
CA PRO A 60 -0.24 -17.55 -6.25
C PRO A 60 -1.68 -17.73 -6.77
N TYR A 61 -2.62 -18.10 -5.89
CA TYR A 61 -4.04 -18.28 -6.21
C TYR A 61 -4.76 -16.93 -6.27
N LEU A 62 -4.51 -16.04 -5.30
CA LEU A 62 -5.05 -14.67 -5.33
C LEU A 62 -4.59 -13.91 -6.59
N ALA A 63 -3.32 -14.08 -7.00
CA ALA A 63 -2.81 -13.51 -8.23
C ALA A 63 -3.47 -14.10 -9.48
N GLY A 64 -3.77 -15.41 -9.48
CA GLY A 64 -4.55 -16.05 -10.54
C GLY A 64 -5.95 -15.47 -10.65
N ILE A 65 -6.68 -15.40 -9.53
CA ILE A 65 -8.05 -14.84 -9.48
C ILE A 65 -8.04 -13.38 -9.94
N ALA A 66 -7.12 -12.55 -9.42
CA ALA A 66 -7.00 -11.16 -9.81
C ALA A 66 -6.82 -10.96 -11.33
N LEU A 67 -6.03 -11.82 -11.96
CA LEU A 67 -5.78 -11.76 -13.40
C LEU A 67 -6.99 -12.24 -14.22
N ASP A 68 -7.65 -13.30 -13.74
CA ASP A 68 -8.79 -13.91 -14.44
C ASP A 68 -10.06 -13.05 -14.35
N THR A 69 -10.31 -12.43 -13.19
CA THR A 69 -11.54 -11.66 -12.94
C THR A 69 -11.36 -10.15 -13.13
N GLY A 70 -10.14 -9.64 -12.93
CA GLY A 70 -9.88 -8.20 -12.88
C GLY A 70 -10.50 -7.51 -11.67
N GLU A 71 -10.91 -8.26 -10.64
CA GLU A 71 -11.59 -7.71 -9.47
C GLU A 71 -10.62 -7.08 -8.45
N VAL A 72 -11.11 -6.08 -7.72
CA VAL A 72 -10.36 -5.33 -6.72
C VAL A 72 -10.03 -6.15 -5.45
N PRO A 73 -10.92 -6.96 -4.86
CA PRO A 73 -10.63 -7.63 -3.59
C PRO A 73 -9.39 -8.54 -3.60
N PRO A 74 -9.16 -9.40 -4.62
CA PRO A 74 -7.94 -10.19 -4.71
C PRO A 74 -6.67 -9.32 -4.80
N LEU A 75 -6.71 -8.22 -5.56
CA LEU A 75 -5.58 -7.28 -5.67
C LEU A 75 -5.30 -6.53 -4.36
N MET A 76 -6.35 -6.07 -3.68
CA MET A 76 -6.22 -5.42 -2.37
C MET A 76 -5.63 -6.38 -1.34
N LEU A 77 -6.13 -7.62 -1.29
CA LEU A 77 -5.61 -8.63 -0.38
C LEU A 77 -4.14 -8.95 -0.67
N LEU A 78 -3.72 -9.09 -1.93
CA LEU A 78 -2.29 -9.23 -2.27
C LEU A 78 -1.44 -8.09 -1.70
N GLY A 79 -1.95 -6.86 -1.70
CA GLY A 79 -1.26 -5.74 -1.07
C GLY A 79 -1.16 -5.89 0.44
N PHE A 80 -2.25 -6.25 1.13
CA PHE A 80 -2.22 -6.52 2.57
C PHE A 80 -1.29 -7.68 2.93
N LEU A 81 -1.22 -8.74 2.12
CA LEU A 81 -0.25 -9.81 2.34
C LEU A 81 1.20 -9.33 2.14
N ALA A 82 1.42 -8.34 1.28
CA ALA A 82 2.74 -7.78 1.06
C ALA A 82 3.20 -6.83 2.19
N ILE A 83 2.33 -5.91 2.63
CA ILE A 83 2.72 -4.81 3.53
C ILE A 83 2.10 -4.88 4.93
N GLY A 84 1.20 -5.85 5.17
CA GLY A 84 0.36 -5.85 6.37
C GLY A 84 -0.71 -4.75 6.29
N ASP A 85 -0.83 -3.98 7.37
CA ASP A 85 -1.71 -2.81 7.39
C ASP A 85 -1.08 -1.69 6.53
N ASP A 86 -1.89 -1.09 5.65
CA ASP A 86 -1.47 0.10 4.90
C ASP A 86 -1.50 1.32 5.84
N ASP A 87 -0.42 1.51 6.60
CA ASP A 87 -0.30 2.59 7.58
C ASP A 87 1.04 3.36 7.45
N ALA A 88 1.29 4.26 8.41
CA ALA A 88 2.49 5.08 8.41
C ALA A 88 3.80 4.29 8.61
N TYR A 89 3.76 3.04 9.07
CA TYR A 89 4.93 2.18 9.14
C TYR A 89 5.25 1.54 7.79
N ALA A 90 4.24 1.28 6.96
CA ALA A 90 4.42 0.75 5.60
C ALA A 90 4.78 1.84 4.58
N PHE A 91 4.20 3.05 4.69
CA PHE A 91 4.48 4.14 3.74
C PHE A 91 5.70 5.00 4.15
N PRO A 92 6.58 5.40 3.22
CA PRO A 92 6.57 5.10 1.77
C PRO A 92 7.27 3.80 1.38
N ARG A 93 7.88 3.09 2.34
CA ARG A 93 8.64 1.87 2.08
C ARG A 93 8.37 0.85 3.20
N PRO A 94 7.84 -0.33 2.87
CA PRO A 94 7.48 -1.32 3.88
C PRO A 94 8.74 -1.97 4.47
N PRO A 95 8.79 -2.27 5.79
CA PRO A 95 9.96 -2.86 6.45
C PRO A 95 10.33 -4.26 5.89
N GLU A 96 9.36 -4.98 5.31
CA GLU A 96 9.54 -6.26 4.62
C GLU A 96 10.46 -6.13 3.41
N ALA A 97 10.48 -4.97 2.74
CA ALA A 97 11.37 -4.71 1.61
C ALA A 97 12.85 -4.75 2.02
N ASP A 98 13.14 -4.49 3.30
CA ASP A 98 14.49 -4.52 3.88
C ASP A 98 14.73 -5.81 4.70
N GLY A 99 13.76 -6.73 4.74
CA GLY A 99 13.85 -8.01 5.46
C GLY A 99 13.80 -7.88 6.98
N ALA A 100 13.27 -6.77 7.51
CA ALA A 100 13.32 -6.43 8.93
C ALA A 100 12.13 -6.95 9.77
N MET A 101 11.29 -7.81 9.21
CA MET A 101 10.05 -8.31 9.82
C MET A 101 10.12 -9.81 10.14
N ASP A 102 9.05 -10.30 10.77
CA ASP A 102 8.82 -11.73 11.02
C ASP A 102 8.95 -12.57 9.72
N PRO A 103 9.46 -13.82 9.80
CA PRO A 103 9.66 -14.67 8.62
C PRO A 103 8.41 -14.85 7.74
N ASP A 104 7.21 -14.95 8.32
CA ASP A 104 5.98 -15.13 7.55
C ASP A 104 5.61 -13.87 6.76
N ALA A 105 5.84 -12.70 7.34
CA ALA A 105 5.68 -11.41 6.66
C ALA A 105 6.64 -11.27 5.47
N VAL A 106 7.92 -11.61 5.68
CA VAL A 106 8.92 -11.59 4.62
C VAL A 106 8.57 -12.60 3.52
N ALA A 107 8.13 -13.81 3.89
CA ALA A 107 7.69 -14.83 2.94
C ALA A 107 6.50 -14.37 2.10
N ALA A 108 5.49 -13.75 2.72
CA ALA A 108 4.34 -13.20 2.03
C ALA A 108 4.73 -12.07 1.07
N TYR A 109 5.54 -11.10 1.49
CA TYR A 109 6.06 -10.04 0.63
C TYR A 109 6.84 -10.60 -0.58
N GLN A 110 7.72 -11.58 -0.38
CA GLN A 110 8.46 -12.19 -1.50
C GLN A 110 7.54 -13.00 -2.43
N ALA A 111 6.53 -13.68 -1.90
CA ALA A 111 5.54 -14.37 -2.70
C ALA A 111 4.78 -13.39 -3.60
N VAL A 112 4.31 -12.25 -3.06
CA VAL A 112 3.59 -11.24 -3.86
C VAL A 112 4.54 -10.62 -4.89
N ARG A 113 5.77 -10.30 -4.48
CA ARG A 113 6.80 -9.77 -5.39
C ARG A 113 7.04 -10.68 -6.60
N ALA A 114 7.00 -12.00 -6.42
CA ALA A 114 7.19 -12.96 -7.51
C ALA A 114 6.05 -12.91 -8.54
N GLU A 115 4.84 -12.54 -8.11
CA GLU A 115 3.65 -12.47 -8.97
C GLU A 115 3.47 -11.10 -9.66
N VAL A 116 4.04 -10.02 -9.10
CA VAL A 116 3.90 -8.64 -9.61
C VAL A 116 4.13 -8.49 -11.13
N PRO A 117 5.19 -9.06 -11.75
CA PRO A 117 5.39 -8.90 -13.19
C PRO A 117 4.21 -9.41 -14.05
N ALA A 118 3.53 -10.47 -13.59
CA ALA A 118 2.40 -11.04 -14.31
C ALA A 118 1.09 -10.25 -14.12
N LEU A 119 1.01 -9.41 -13.09
CA LEU A 119 -0.14 -8.54 -12.82
C LEU A 119 -0.08 -7.20 -13.57
N LEU A 120 1.02 -6.88 -14.25
CA LEU A 120 1.19 -5.64 -15.01
C LEU A 120 0.06 -5.32 -16.02
N PRO A 121 -0.57 -6.29 -16.71
CA PRO A 121 -1.70 -5.99 -17.61
C PRO A 121 -2.88 -5.29 -16.92
N LEU A 122 -3.06 -5.50 -15.60
CA LEU A 122 -4.15 -4.89 -14.83
C LEU A 122 -3.99 -3.36 -14.67
N LEU A 123 -2.79 -2.81 -14.87
CA LEU A 123 -2.54 -1.36 -14.91
C LEU A 123 -3.25 -0.64 -16.07
N ALA A 124 -3.66 -1.40 -17.10
CA ALA A 124 -4.39 -0.92 -18.26
C ALA A 124 -5.85 -1.42 -18.27
N HIS A 125 -6.34 -1.95 -17.15
CA HIS A 125 -7.71 -2.44 -17.04
C HIS A 125 -8.73 -1.33 -17.31
N ALA A 126 -9.88 -1.69 -17.92
CA ALA A 126 -10.91 -0.73 -18.29
C ALA A 126 -11.61 -0.11 -17.06
N ASP A 127 -11.78 -0.92 -16.00
CA ASP A 127 -12.22 -0.41 -14.70
C ASP A 127 -11.09 0.36 -14.01
N LEU A 128 -11.40 1.60 -13.61
CA LEU A 128 -10.43 2.52 -13.04
C LEU A 128 -10.01 2.13 -11.63
N ARG A 129 -10.87 1.47 -10.85
CA ARG A 129 -10.52 1.02 -9.50
C ARG A 129 -9.52 -0.13 -9.58
N THR A 130 -9.75 -1.11 -10.45
CA THR A 130 -8.78 -2.18 -10.73
C THR A 130 -7.43 -1.61 -11.16
N ALA A 131 -7.41 -0.67 -12.12
CA ALA A 131 -6.16 -0.06 -12.58
C ALA A 131 -5.43 0.73 -11.48
N ALA A 132 -6.17 1.46 -10.64
CA ALA A 132 -5.62 2.19 -9.50
C ALA A 132 -5.07 1.24 -8.42
N THR A 133 -5.80 0.18 -8.06
CA THR A 133 -5.35 -0.84 -7.11
C THR A 133 -4.12 -1.59 -7.63
N ALA A 134 -4.05 -1.89 -8.92
CA ALA A 134 -2.85 -2.46 -9.52
C ALA A 134 -1.65 -1.51 -9.40
N ALA A 135 -1.84 -0.21 -9.66
CA ALA A 135 -0.78 0.80 -9.51
C ALA A 135 -0.31 0.92 -8.05
N TRP A 136 -1.24 0.90 -7.10
CA TRP A 136 -0.95 0.85 -5.66
C TRP A 136 -0.13 -0.40 -5.30
N LEU A 137 -0.60 -1.59 -5.68
CA LEU A 137 0.07 -2.85 -5.38
C LEU A 137 1.52 -2.87 -5.88
N VAL A 138 1.74 -2.56 -7.16
CA VAL A 138 3.09 -2.65 -7.75
C VAL A 138 4.06 -1.61 -7.18
N SER A 139 3.55 -0.50 -6.64
CA SER A 139 4.37 0.58 -6.08
C SER A 139 5.13 0.19 -4.82
N TRP A 140 4.66 -0.83 -4.11
CA TRP A 140 5.29 -1.35 -2.90
C TRP A 140 6.56 -2.16 -3.16
N PHE A 141 6.90 -2.40 -4.44
CA PHE A 141 8.05 -3.21 -4.85
C PHE A 141 9.09 -2.37 -5.60
N PRO A 142 9.81 -1.44 -4.95
CA PRO A 142 10.81 -0.59 -5.61
C PRO A 142 11.95 -1.40 -6.25
N ALA A 143 12.22 -2.61 -5.75
CA ALA A 143 13.18 -3.53 -6.36
C ALA A 143 12.77 -4.02 -7.77
N LEU A 144 11.51 -3.82 -8.17
CA LEU A 144 10.98 -4.11 -9.49
C LEU A 144 10.75 -2.84 -10.34
N ALA A 145 11.14 -1.66 -9.86
CA ALA A 145 10.86 -0.37 -10.53
C ALA A 145 11.29 -0.33 -12.00
N ALA A 146 12.43 -0.95 -12.36
CA ALA A 146 12.87 -1.00 -13.75
C ALA A 146 11.87 -1.71 -14.69
N GLN A 147 11.11 -2.67 -14.16
CA GLN A 147 10.09 -3.43 -14.90
C GLN A 147 8.70 -2.77 -14.80
N THR A 148 8.34 -2.23 -13.64
CA THR A 148 6.99 -1.75 -13.36
C THR A 148 6.78 -0.28 -13.75
N LEU A 149 7.78 0.59 -13.56
CA LEU A 149 7.65 2.04 -13.76
C LEU A 149 7.23 2.43 -15.19
N PRO A 150 7.74 1.81 -16.28
CA PRO A 150 7.27 2.14 -17.62
C PRO A 150 5.76 1.92 -17.81
N ALA A 151 5.22 0.83 -17.24
CA ALA A 151 3.79 0.54 -17.31
C ALA A 151 2.98 1.53 -16.46
N VAL A 152 3.43 1.83 -15.24
CA VAL A 152 2.79 2.82 -14.36
C VAL A 152 2.79 4.22 -15.00
N ARG A 153 3.85 4.61 -15.71
CA ARG A 153 3.89 5.89 -16.46
C ARG A 153 2.92 5.93 -17.63
N ALA A 154 2.66 4.77 -18.26
CA ALA A 154 1.73 4.66 -19.38
C ALA A 154 0.26 4.58 -18.92
N SER A 155 0.00 4.26 -17.65
CA SER A 155 -1.34 4.25 -17.06
C SER A 155 -1.99 5.64 -17.06
N ARG A 156 -3.32 5.65 -16.99
CA ARG A 156 -4.10 6.88 -16.88
C ARG A 156 -3.67 7.66 -15.62
N PRO A 157 -3.37 8.97 -15.73
CA PRO A 157 -2.93 9.76 -14.58
C PRO A 157 -4.06 9.90 -13.56
N THR A 158 -3.78 9.51 -12.32
CA THR A 158 -4.62 9.67 -11.12
C THR A 158 -3.71 9.98 -9.93
N THR A 159 -4.28 10.41 -8.80
CA THR A 159 -3.55 10.59 -7.53
C THR A 159 -2.73 9.34 -7.19
N THR A 160 -3.36 8.16 -7.28
CA THR A 160 -2.73 6.86 -7.01
C THR A 160 -1.54 6.59 -7.94
N VAL A 161 -1.70 6.80 -9.24
CA VAL A 161 -0.60 6.61 -10.21
C VAL A 161 0.53 7.60 -9.96
N THR A 162 0.23 8.86 -9.62
CA THR A 162 1.25 9.87 -9.30
C THR A 162 2.08 9.44 -8.08
N ILE A 163 1.44 9.01 -6.99
CA ILE A 163 2.15 8.51 -5.80
C ILE A 163 2.95 7.25 -6.13
N ALA A 164 2.35 6.29 -6.84
CA ALA A 164 3.02 5.06 -7.25
C ALA A 164 4.31 5.32 -8.04
N ARG A 165 4.30 6.30 -8.94
CA ARG A 165 5.52 6.75 -9.67
C ARG A 165 6.61 7.21 -8.70
N GLY A 166 6.25 8.02 -7.71
CA GLY A 166 7.19 8.49 -6.68
C GLY A 166 7.81 7.38 -5.86
N LEU A 167 6.99 6.42 -5.40
CA LEU A 167 7.45 5.24 -4.66
C LEU A 167 8.39 4.35 -5.49
N LEU A 168 8.18 4.31 -6.80
CA LEU A 168 9.06 3.62 -7.76
C LEU A 168 10.29 4.46 -8.18
N GLY A 169 10.53 5.61 -7.56
CA GLY A 169 11.72 6.43 -7.78
C GLY A 169 11.67 7.32 -9.03
N ASP A 170 10.47 7.65 -9.53
CA ASP A 170 10.32 8.47 -10.73
C ASP A 170 10.60 9.96 -10.47
N ARG A 171 11.84 10.39 -10.74
CA ARG A 171 12.26 11.80 -10.66
C ARG A 171 11.73 12.71 -11.77
N THR A 172 10.88 12.19 -12.67
CA THR A 172 10.27 12.99 -13.75
C THR A 172 8.92 13.59 -13.37
N VAL A 173 8.42 13.29 -12.17
CA VAL A 173 7.22 13.95 -11.64
C VAL A 173 7.53 15.42 -11.39
N GLY A 174 6.91 16.30 -12.18
CA GLY A 174 7.07 17.75 -12.05
C GLY A 174 6.19 18.36 -10.96
N PRO A 175 6.37 19.66 -10.67
CA PRO A 175 5.53 20.38 -9.71
C PRO A 175 4.04 20.34 -10.04
N GLY A 176 3.20 20.24 -9.02
CA GLY A 176 1.75 20.13 -9.16
C GLY A 176 1.02 20.31 -7.84
N GLY A 177 0.07 19.41 -7.58
CA GLY A 177 -0.67 19.33 -6.34
C GLY A 177 0.11 18.62 -5.23
N TRP A 178 -0.63 18.23 -4.19
CA TRP A 178 -0.06 17.54 -3.03
C TRP A 178 0.51 16.16 -3.41
N ALA A 179 -0.13 15.46 -4.36
CA ALA A 179 0.29 14.14 -4.80
C ALA A 179 1.65 14.18 -5.54
N GLU A 180 1.85 15.16 -6.41
CA GLU A 180 3.13 15.37 -7.10
C GLU A 180 4.24 15.72 -6.12
N ALA A 181 3.95 16.55 -5.11
CA ALA A 181 4.93 16.91 -4.09
C ALA A 181 5.32 15.69 -3.22
N VAL A 182 4.35 14.85 -2.82
CA VAL A 182 4.61 13.59 -2.13
C VAL A 182 5.45 12.66 -3.00
N ALA A 183 5.06 12.47 -4.26
CA ALA A 183 5.76 11.59 -5.19
C ALA A 183 7.21 12.01 -5.42
N ALA A 184 7.46 13.32 -5.59
CA ALA A 184 8.80 13.86 -5.74
C ALA A 184 9.67 13.63 -4.48
N LEU A 185 9.13 13.85 -3.28
CA LEU A 185 9.83 13.54 -2.03
C LEU A 185 10.16 12.04 -1.92
N CYS A 186 9.21 11.15 -2.24
CA CYS A 186 9.44 9.71 -2.25
C CYS A 186 10.54 9.29 -3.24
N ALA A 187 10.65 9.98 -4.39
CA ALA A 187 11.71 9.77 -5.37
C ALA A 187 13.05 10.43 -4.98
N GLY A 188 13.12 11.09 -3.82
CA GLY A 188 14.30 11.78 -3.30
C GLY A 188 14.60 13.10 -4.02
N ASP A 189 13.62 13.75 -4.63
CA ASP A 189 13.74 15.13 -5.12
C ASP A 189 13.32 16.10 -4.01
N THR A 190 14.30 16.78 -3.41
CA THR A 190 14.09 17.71 -2.30
C THR A 190 14.11 19.17 -2.71
N ASP A 191 14.41 19.49 -3.98
CA ASP A 191 14.74 20.85 -4.41
C ASP A 191 13.53 21.79 -4.31
N TRP A 192 12.34 21.28 -4.64
CA TRP A 192 11.07 22.02 -4.56
C TRP A 192 10.01 21.28 -3.74
N ALA A 193 10.11 19.95 -3.65
CA ALA A 193 9.07 19.10 -3.10
C ALA A 193 8.87 19.32 -1.60
N VAL A 194 9.94 19.66 -0.87
CA VAL A 194 9.89 19.99 0.57
C VAL A 194 8.93 21.15 0.82
N ASP A 195 9.13 22.27 0.12
CA ASP A 195 8.31 23.47 0.30
C ASP A 195 6.90 23.23 -0.25
N ALA A 196 6.76 22.46 -1.33
CA ALA A 196 5.47 22.12 -1.90
C ALA A 196 4.61 21.25 -0.98
N VAL A 197 5.17 20.21 -0.34
CA VAL A 197 4.44 19.38 0.63
C VAL A 197 4.06 20.20 1.87
N LEU A 198 4.97 21.01 2.41
CA LEU A 198 4.68 21.87 3.56
C LEU A 198 3.55 22.86 3.23
N ALA A 199 3.58 23.45 2.03
CA ALA A 199 2.55 24.37 1.58
C ALA A 199 1.21 23.67 1.32
N ALA A 200 1.21 22.50 0.69
CA ALA A 200 0.02 21.70 0.43
C ALA A 200 -0.68 21.33 1.75
N ALA A 201 0.04 20.72 2.69
CA ALA A 201 -0.49 20.32 3.99
C ALA A 201 -1.09 21.49 4.79
N ARG A 202 -0.56 22.71 4.64
CA ARG A 202 -1.11 23.92 5.29
C ARG A 202 -2.36 24.47 4.59
N ARG A 203 -2.57 24.19 3.31
CA ARG A 203 -3.69 24.71 2.51
C ARG A 203 -4.92 23.80 2.53
N LEU A 204 -4.73 22.48 2.54
CA LEU A 204 -5.83 21.53 2.45
C LEU A 204 -6.84 21.72 3.60
N GLY A 205 -8.12 21.79 3.23
CA GLY A 205 -9.23 21.83 4.17
C GLY A 205 -9.59 20.43 4.66
N GLU A 206 -10.44 20.36 5.68
CA GLU A 206 -10.89 19.09 6.28
C GLU A 206 -11.45 18.10 5.24
N SER A 207 -12.20 18.59 4.24
CA SER A 207 -12.75 17.75 3.16
C SER A 207 -11.70 17.17 2.22
N ASP A 208 -10.53 17.80 2.12
CA ASP A 208 -9.47 17.40 1.20
C ASP A 208 -8.45 16.45 1.86
N LEU A 209 -8.62 16.19 3.16
CA LEU A 209 -7.76 15.31 3.96
C LEU A 209 -8.20 13.84 3.90
N VAL A 210 -9.25 13.54 3.13
CA VAL A 210 -9.74 12.18 2.88
C VAL A 210 -10.06 12.04 1.39
N ASP A 211 -9.68 10.91 0.81
CA ASP A 211 -10.00 10.54 -0.57
C ASP A 211 -10.38 9.05 -0.58
N GLU A 212 -11.68 8.74 -0.71
CA GLU A 212 -12.19 7.35 -0.66
C GLU A 212 -11.71 6.48 -1.83
N ASP A 213 -11.29 7.11 -2.94
CA ASP A 213 -10.76 6.41 -4.11
C ASP A 213 -9.24 6.19 -4.02
N LEU A 214 -8.58 6.74 -3.00
CA LEU A 214 -7.16 6.58 -2.76
C LEU A 214 -6.91 5.33 -1.89
N PRO A 215 -6.27 4.27 -2.43
CA PRO A 215 -6.03 3.06 -1.65
C PRO A 215 -4.98 3.26 -0.55
N TYR A 216 -4.03 4.19 -0.72
CA TYR A 216 -2.99 4.47 0.27
C TYR A 216 -3.58 4.93 1.60
N LEU A 217 -3.20 4.25 2.68
CA LEU A 217 -3.67 4.50 4.04
C LEU A 217 -5.20 4.53 4.17
N GLY A 218 -5.91 3.78 3.32
CA GLY A 218 -7.37 3.74 3.30
C GLY A 218 -8.00 5.12 3.05
N GLY A 219 -7.36 5.94 2.22
CA GLY A 219 -7.84 7.27 1.86
C GLY A 219 -7.40 8.39 2.79
N ASP A 220 -6.54 8.12 3.78
CA ASP A 220 -6.02 9.14 4.71
C ASP A 220 -4.95 10.03 4.05
N VAL A 221 -5.40 11.01 3.26
CA VAL A 221 -4.51 12.00 2.60
C VAL A 221 -3.65 12.73 3.63
N ALA A 222 -4.20 13.03 4.82
CA ALA A 222 -3.42 13.65 5.89
C ALA A 222 -2.28 12.72 6.36
N GLY A 223 -2.56 11.43 6.55
CA GLY A 223 -1.58 10.39 6.88
C GLY A 223 -0.50 10.23 5.81
N VAL A 224 -0.86 10.28 4.52
CA VAL A 224 0.09 10.24 3.39
C VAL A 224 1.04 11.45 3.44
N LEU A 225 0.48 12.66 3.55
CA LEU A 225 1.27 13.89 3.66
C LEU A 225 2.18 13.89 4.87
N ALA A 226 1.65 13.46 6.01
CA ALA A 226 2.39 13.42 7.25
C ALA A 226 3.49 12.35 7.21
N SER A 227 3.27 11.24 6.50
CA SER A 227 4.32 10.26 6.22
C SER A 227 5.41 10.80 5.31
N ALA A 228 5.06 11.53 4.25
CA ALA A 228 6.03 12.22 3.41
C ALA A 228 6.82 13.29 4.20
N LEU A 229 6.19 13.95 5.18
CA LEU A 229 6.85 14.92 6.05
C LEU A 229 8.00 14.32 6.89
N ARG A 230 8.01 13.00 7.12
CA ARG A 230 9.14 12.30 7.78
C ARG A 230 10.38 12.17 6.89
N LEU A 231 10.24 12.38 5.58
CA LEU A 231 11.34 12.32 4.61
C LEU A 231 12.11 13.64 4.49
N LEU A 232 11.64 14.70 5.15
CA LEU A 232 12.29 16.01 5.07
C LEU A 232 13.71 15.96 5.65
N PRO A 233 14.64 16.76 5.10
CA PRO A 233 15.97 16.91 5.68
C PRO A 233 15.92 17.32 7.16
N PRO A 234 16.88 16.89 8.00
CA PRO A 234 16.88 17.15 9.45
C PRO A 234 16.73 18.62 9.82
N GLU A 235 17.28 19.53 9.03
CA GLU A 235 17.18 20.98 9.20
C GLU A 235 15.76 21.54 9.06
N ARG A 236 14.85 20.83 8.37
CA ARG A 236 13.44 21.19 8.20
C ARG A 236 12.52 20.47 9.18
N ARG A 237 13.06 19.67 10.12
CA ARG A 237 12.28 18.82 11.03
C ARG A 237 11.27 19.60 11.87
N SER A 238 11.63 20.77 12.39
CA SER A 238 10.72 21.61 13.18
C SER A 238 9.51 22.06 12.37
N GLU A 239 9.69 22.36 11.07
CA GLU A 239 8.58 22.70 10.18
C GLU A 239 7.69 21.50 9.87
N ALA A 240 8.28 20.31 9.72
CA ALA A 240 7.56 19.07 9.55
C ALA A 240 6.64 18.81 10.75
N ILE A 241 7.18 18.84 11.99
CA ILE A 241 6.42 18.66 13.24
C ILE A 241 5.29 19.67 13.35
N ALA A 242 5.56 20.95 13.08
CA ALA A 242 4.54 22.00 13.12
C ALA A 242 3.42 21.76 12.10
N THR A 243 3.76 21.22 10.93
CA THR A 243 2.80 20.94 9.85
C THR A 243 1.96 19.69 10.14
N VAL A 244 2.55 18.64 10.72
CA VAL A 244 1.79 17.46 11.19
C VAL A 244 0.78 17.87 12.27
N ARG A 245 1.13 18.80 13.16
CA ARG A 245 0.17 19.36 14.13
C ARG A 245 -1.02 20.04 13.43
N ILE A 246 -0.77 20.85 12.40
CA ILE A 246 -1.84 21.52 11.63
C ILE A 246 -2.77 20.49 10.98
N LEU A 247 -2.22 19.41 10.40
CA LEU A 247 -3.01 18.31 9.85
C LEU A 247 -3.85 17.63 10.95
N ALA A 248 -3.25 17.34 12.11
CA ALA A 248 -3.92 16.69 13.24
C ALA A 248 -5.06 17.53 13.84
N ASP A 249 -4.95 18.86 13.78
CA ASP A 249 -5.98 19.79 14.27
C ASP A 249 -7.17 19.90 13.31
N ARG A 250 -6.99 19.56 12.02
CA ARG A 250 -8.04 19.61 10.98
C ARG A 250 -8.66 18.25 10.69
N ALA A 251 -7.91 17.16 10.87
CA ALA A 251 -8.41 15.81 10.63
C ALA A 251 -9.48 15.41 11.65
N LYS A 252 -10.39 14.51 11.25
CA LYS A 252 -11.32 13.85 12.16
C LYS A 252 -10.69 12.60 12.80
N PRO A 253 -11.19 12.13 13.95
CA PRO A 253 -10.89 10.78 14.41
C PRO A 253 -11.33 9.72 13.37
N PRO A 254 -10.59 8.61 13.20
CA PRO A 254 -9.38 8.24 13.96
C PRO A 254 -8.07 8.88 13.44
N PHE A 255 -8.06 9.49 12.26
CA PHE A 255 -6.85 10.04 11.62
C PHE A 255 -6.12 11.07 12.50
N ALA A 256 -6.87 11.96 13.14
CA ALA A 256 -6.32 12.95 14.07
C ALA A 256 -5.51 12.33 15.21
N THR A 257 -5.91 11.16 15.71
CA THR A 257 -5.20 10.45 16.78
C THR A 257 -3.88 9.89 16.25
N ARG A 258 -3.90 9.23 15.08
CA ARG A 258 -2.69 8.68 14.44
C ARG A 258 -1.66 9.78 14.16
N LEU A 259 -2.10 10.92 13.66
CA LEU A 259 -1.21 12.06 13.37
C LEU A 259 -0.55 12.62 14.64
N ARG A 260 -1.26 12.67 15.77
CA ARG A 260 -0.67 13.08 17.06
C ARG A 260 0.40 12.09 17.53
N THR A 261 0.10 10.80 17.45
CA THR A 261 1.08 9.75 17.79
C THR A 261 2.34 9.88 16.93
N MET A 262 2.18 10.06 15.62
CA MET A 262 3.33 10.21 14.72
C MET A 262 4.13 11.49 15.00
N ARG A 263 3.46 12.62 15.27
CA ARG A 263 4.13 13.87 15.70
C ARG A 263 4.96 13.65 16.97
N ASP A 264 4.41 12.95 17.95
CA ASP A 264 5.08 12.72 19.23
C ASP A 264 6.34 11.85 19.03
N ALA A 265 6.27 10.83 18.17
CA ALA A 265 7.44 10.07 17.76
C ALA A 265 8.49 10.95 17.05
N MET A 266 8.06 11.87 16.17
CA MET A 266 8.95 12.83 15.51
C MET A 266 9.60 13.83 16.47
N MET A 267 9.08 14.06 17.68
CA MET A 267 9.71 14.92 18.69
C MET A 267 10.72 14.16 19.56
N ALA A 268 10.63 12.82 19.62
CA ALA A 268 11.44 11.99 20.51
C ALA A 268 12.80 11.55 19.93
N GLY A 269 12.90 11.39 18.60
CA GLY A 269 14.18 11.15 17.91
C GLY A 269 15.01 12.41 17.73
#